data_AF-A0A6L8KNL6-F1
#
_entry.id   AF-A0A6L8KNL6-F1
#
_cell.length_a   1.000
_cell.length_b   1.000
_cell.length_c   1.000
_cell.angle_alpha   90.00
_cell.angle_beta   90.00
_cell.angle_gamma   90.00
#
_symmetry.space_group_name_H-M   'P 1'
#
loop_
_entity.id
_entity.type
_entity.pdbx_description
1 polymer ?
#
loop_
_entity_poly.entity_id
_entity_poly.type
_entity_poly.pdbx_seq_one_letter_code
_entity_poly.pdbx_strand_id
1 'polypeptide(L)'
;MLQKFVATPLVAVAAFIAAVVFAGCTGLIFYVWPTSLIDHKLAITPEVIQRLRDLQSERKFEPDAMTFYPGARNETERAAAQAAVDATIASLITQLPAHPQRSTVLGTMKVALANFDTVESEERDRLLGYFTQIMEICGVQSSAELFNVWRYGFPYGWFL
;
A
#
# COMPACT_ATOMS: atom_id res chain seq x y z
N MET A 1 -7.39 -40.82 -26.36
CA MET A 1 -7.05 -39.47 -26.85
C MET A 1 -7.61 -38.36 -25.97
N LEU A 2 -8.83 -38.46 -25.43
CA LEU A 2 -9.47 -37.45 -24.57
C LEU A 2 -8.72 -37.12 -23.26
N GLN A 3 -8.03 -38.10 -22.67
CA GLN A 3 -7.35 -37.97 -21.37
C GLN A 3 -6.13 -37.03 -21.40
N LYS A 4 -5.47 -36.89 -22.55
CA LYS A 4 -4.32 -35.97 -22.71
C LYS A 4 -4.77 -34.50 -22.81
N PHE A 5 -5.94 -34.23 -23.38
CA PHE A 5 -6.47 -32.86 -23.55
C PHE A 5 -7.01 -32.25 -22.26
N VAL A 6 -7.44 -33.07 -21.29
CA VAL A 6 -7.89 -32.60 -19.96
C VAL A 6 -6.73 -32.46 -18.97
N ALA A 7 -5.67 -33.26 -19.11
CA ALA A 7 -4.49 -33.18 -18.24
C ALA A 7 -3.68 -31.89 -18.44
N THR A 8 -3.54 -31.40 -19.67
CA THR A 8 -2.78 -30.18 -19.99
C THR A 8 -3.31 -28.90 -19.32
N PRO A 9 -4.61 -28.57 -19.37
CA PRO A 9 -5.13 -27.39 -18.68
C PRO A 9 -5.03 -27.53 -17.15
N LEU A 10 -5.22 -28.73 -16.60
CA LEU A 10 -5.16 -28.96 -15.16
C LEU A 10 -3.72 -28.81 -14.62
N VAL A 11 -2.73 -29.29 -15.38
CA VAL A 11 -1.30 -29.06 -15.09
C VAL A 11 -0.93 -27.58 -15.22
N ALA A 12 -1.44 -26.87 -16.23
CA ALA A 12 -1.19 -25.45 -16.40
C ALA A 12 -1.77 -24.61 -15.24
N VAL A 13 -2.99 -24.93 -14.79
CA VAL A 13 -3.61 -24.29 -13.63
C VAL A 13 -2.80 -24.57 -12.36
N ALA A 14 -2.40 -25.82 -12.12
CA ALA A 14 -1.58 -26.17 -10.96
C ALA A 14 -0.22 -25.46 -10.98
N ALA A 15 0.44 -25.38 -12.14
CA ALA A 15 1.70 -24.67 -12.30
C ALA A 15 1.54 -23.15 -12.05
N PHE A 16 0.45 -22.55 -12.53
CA PHE A 16 0.15 -21.15 -12.27
C PHE A 16 -0.07 -20.89 -10.77
N ILE A 17 -0.88 -21.72 -10.10
CA ILE A 17 -1.10 -21.61 -8.65
C ILE A 17 0.22 -21.73 -7.90
N ALA A 18 1.05 -22.72 -8.23
CA ALA A 18 2.36 -22.90 -7.61
C ALA A 18 3.27 -21.68 -7.82
N ALA A 19 3.26 -21.08 -9.02
CA ALA A 19 4.03 -19.87 -9.31
C ALA A 19 3.53 -18.66 -8.50
N VAL A 20 2.21 -18.49 -8.35
CA VAL A 20 1.63 -17.43 -7.52
C VAL A 20 2.00 -17.64 -6.04
N VAL A 21 1.86 -18.87 -5.52
CA VAL A 21 2.26 -19.19 -4.14
C VAL A 21 3.74 -18.89 -3.91
N PHE A 22 4.61 -19.35 -4.81
CA PHE A 22 6.04 -19.08 -4.75
C PHE A 22 6.35 -17.57 -4.79
N ALA A 23 5.73 -16.83 -5.70
CA ALA A 23 5.92 -15.40 -5.82
C ALA A 23 5.44 -14.65 -4.57
N GLY A 24 4.35 -15.10 -3.93
CA GLY A 24 3.85 -14.48 -2.70
C GLY A 24 4.75 -14.75 -1.51
N CYS A 25 5.22 -15.99 -1.34
CA CYS A 25 6.18 -16.35 -0.28
C CYS A 25 7.53 -15.62 -0.42
N THR A 26 7.92 -15.23 -1.63
CA THR A 26 9.16 -14.49 -1.90
C THR A 26 8.97 -12.97 -1.92
N GLY A 27 7.74 -12.47 -1.81
CA GLY A 27 7.42 -11.04 -1.94
C GLY A 27 7.44 -10.50 -3.37
N LEU A 28 7.75 -11.32 -4.38
CA LEU A 28 7.79 -10.91 -5.79
C LEU A 28 6.44 -10.37 -6.29
N ILE A 29 5.31 -10.88 -5.75
CA ILE A 29 3.97 -10.38 -6.10
C ILE A 29 3.88 -8.87 -5.87
N PHE A 30 4.41 -8.35 -4.76
CA PHE A 30 4.36 -6.92 -4.45
C PHE A 30 5.02 -6.06 -5.54
N TYR A 31 6.21 -6.44 -5.98
CA TYR A 31 6.96 -5.65 -6.97
C TYR A 31 6.25 -5.59 -8.32
N VAL A 32 5.56 -6.66 -8.73
CA VAL A 32 4.77 -6.68 -9.97
C VAL A 32 3.32 -6.24 -9.78
N TRP A 33 2.87 -5.98 -8.54
CA TRP A 33 1.47 -5.64 -8.27
C TRP A 33 1.08 -4.31 -8.92
N PRO A 34 0.04 -4.27 -9.76
CA PRO A 34 -0.27 -3.07 -10.53
C PRO A 34 -0.99 -2.01 -9.69
N THR A 35 -0.59 -0.75 -9.85
CA THR A 35 -1.26 0.41 -9.20
C THR A 35 -2.22 1.14 -10.13
N SER A 36 -2.19 0.82 -11.43
CA SER A 36 -3.00 1.44 -12.48
C SER A 36 -4.26 0.65 -12.86
N LEU A 37 -4.53 -0.49 -12.21
CA LEU A 37 -5.80 -1.18 -12.41
C LEU A 37 -6.95 -0.31 -11.89
N ILE A 38 -7.99 -0.15 -12.72
CA ILE A 38 -9.20 0.62 -12.40
C ILE A 38 -8.84 2.07 -12.00
N ASP A 39 -7.87 2.64 -12.71
CA ASP A 39 -7.43 4.01 -12.48
C ASP A 39 -8.52 5.00 -12.88
N HIS A 40 -8.60 6.11 -12.15
CA HIS A 40 -9.57 7.16 -12.38
C HIS A 40 -9.03 8.50 -11.88
N LYS A 41 -9.60 9.56 -12.42
CA LYS A 41 -9.25 10.92 -12.04
C LYS A 41 -9.84 11.25 -10.66
N LEU A 42 -9.03 11.86 -9.81
CA LEU A 42 -9.40 12.34 -8.49
C LEU A 42 -9.79 13.83 -8.54
N ALA A 43 -10.68 14.24 -7.65
CA ALA A 43 -11.02 15.65 -7.45
C ALA A 43 -10.01 16.30 -6.49
N ILE A 44 -8.84 16.67 -7.00
CA ILE A 44 -7.78 17.30 -6.20
C ILE A 44 -8.05 18.80 -6.10
N THR A 45 -8.72 19.20 -5.02
CA THR A 45 -9.02 20.61 -4.71
C THR A 45 -7.94 21.21 -3.79
N PRO A 46 -7.88 22.54 -3.63
CA PRO A 46 -7.00 23.18 -2.64
C PRO A 46 -7.22 22.64 -1.21
N GLU A 47 -8.45 22.29 -0.86
CA GLU A 47 -8.80 21.72 0.45
C GLU A 47 -8.19 20.33 0.63
N VAL A 48 -8.18 19.49 -0.41
CA VAL A 48 -7.48 18.18 -0.38
C VAL A 48 -5.99 18.37 -0.11
N ILE A 49 -5.36 19.30 -0.82
CA ILE A 49 -3.94 19.62 -0.62
C ILE A 49 -3.67 20.17 0.78
N GLN A 50 -4.57 21.01 1.31
CA GLN A 50 -4.45 21.53 2.66
C GLN A 50 -4.55 20.41 3.70
N ARG A 51 -5.53 19.51 3.58
CA ARG A 51 -5.67 18.35 4.49
C ARG A 51 -4.44 17.44 4.48
N LEU A 52 -3.79 17.27 3.31
CA LEU A 52 -2.51 16.57 3.24
C LEU A 52 -1.40 17.32 4.01
N ARG A 53 -1.33 18.66 3.89
CA ARG A 53 -0.36 19.46 4.68
C ARG A 53 -0.64 19.39 6.18
N ASP A 54 -1.90 19.42 6.57
CA ASP A 54 -2.31 19.29 7.98
C ASP A 54 -1.83 17.95 8.52
N LEU A 55 -2.13 16.84 7.82
CA LEU A 55 -1.65 15.51 8.19
C LEU A 55 -0.11 15.45 8.21
N GLN A 56 0.58 16.07 7.25
CA GLN A 56 2.04 16.12 7.24
C GLN A 56 2.62 16.81 8.49
N SER A 57 1.95 17.85 8.98
CA SER A 57 2.41 18.62 10.16
C SER A 57 2.21 17.90 11.49
N GLU A 58 1.36 16.88 11.53
CA GLU A 58 1.14 16.07 12.73
C GLU A 58 2.40 15.30 13.14
N ARG A 59 2.63 15.22 14.45
CA ARG A 59 3.59 14.27 15.02
C ARG A 59 3.00 12.87 14.93
N LYS A 60 3.72 11.95 14.28
CA LYS A 60 3.25 10.60 13.96
C LYS A 60 3.93 9.54 14.81
N PHE A 61 3.30 8.37 14.82
CA PHE A 61 3.77 7.18 15.53
C PHE A 61 3.87 7.37 17.06
N GLU A 62 3.03 8.27 17.60
CA GLU A 62 2.74 8.37 19.03
C GLU A 62 1.80 7.25 19.48
N PRO A 63 1.72 6.98 20.80
CA PRO A 63 0.71 6.10 21.35
C PRO A 63 -0.70 6.51 20.92
N ASP A 64 -1.49 5.54 20.46
CA ASP A 64 -2.86 5.74 20.01
C ASP A 64 -3.78 4.68 20.65
N ALA A 65 -4.56 5.13 21.64
CA ALA A 65 -5.47 4.27 22.39
C ALA A 65 -6.62 3.73 21.54
N MET A 66 -7.01 4.41 20.45
CA MET A 66 -8.11 3.96 19.59
C MET A 66 -7.70 2.78 18.73
N THR A 67 -6.42 2.70 18.34
CA THR A 67 -5.86 1.60 17.55
C THR A 67 -5.04 0.62 18.39
N PHE A 68 -5.00 0.79 19.71
CA PHE A 68 -4.13 0.06 20.64
C PHE A 68 -2.64 0.08 20.23
N TYR A 69 -2.22 1.09 19.46
CA TYR A 69 -0.83 1.20 19.04
C TYR A 69 -0.04 1.82 20.20
N PRO A 70 0.98 1.14 20.75
CA PRO A 70 1.70 1.63 21.92
C PRO A 70 2.61 2.83 21.63
N GLY A 71 2.77 3.19 20.35
CA GLY A 71 3.78 4.15 19.91
C GLY A 71 5.07 3.44 19.52
N ALA A 72 5.90 4.10 18.72
CA ALA A 72 7.18 3.56 18.33
C ALA A 72 8.09 3.37 19.55
N ARG A 73 8.92 2.32 19.52
CA ARG A 73 9.78 1.90 20.65
C ARG A 73 10.69 3.00 21.18
N ASN A 74 11.18 3.86 20.31
CA ASN A 74 12.03 5.01 20.65
C ASN A 74 11.88 6.12 19.59
N GLU A 75 12.41 7.29 19.94
CA GLU A 75 12.32 8.49 19.09
C GLU A 75 13.03 8.33 17.73
N THR A 76 14.10 7.54 17.64
CA THR A 76 14.82 7.31 16.38
C THR A 76 13.95 6.53 15.39
N GLU A 77 13.34 5.43 15.84
CA GLU A 77 12.40 4.64 15.03
C GLU A 77 11.16 5.44 14.68
N ARG A 78 10.61 6.18 15.66
CA ARG A 78 9.46 7.08 15.44
C ARG A 78 9.75 8.09 14.33
N ALA A 79 10.89 8.77 14.40
CA ALA A 79 11.29 9.78 13.43
C ALA A 79 11.53 9.18 12.04
N ALA A 80 12.16 8.01 11.96
CA ALA A 80 12.36 7.30 10.70
C ALA A 80 11.02 6.89 10.07
N ALA A 81 10.11 6.34 10.87
CA ALA A 81 8.79 5.93 10.40
C ALA A 81 7.94 7.13 9.94
N GLN A 82 7.95 8.21 10.71
CA GLN A 82 7.31 9.47 10.33
C GLN A 82 7.88 10.03 9.02
N ALA A 83 9.20 10.02 8.85
CA ALA A 83 9.84 10.54 7.64
C ALA A 83 9.35 9.82 6.36
N ALA A 84 9.06 8.52 6.43
CA ALA A 84 8.50 7.78 5.30
C ALA A 84 7.09 8.28 4.93
N VAL A 85 6.23 8.55 5.92
CA VAL A 85 4.89 9.12 5.70
C VAL A 85 4.99 10.54 5.16
N ASP A 86 5.81 11.38 5.80
CA ASP A 86 5.94 12.80 5.44
C ASP A 86 6.51 12.99 4.04
N ALA A 87 7.48 12.15 3.64
CA ALA A 87 8.02 12.12 2.28
C ALA A 87 6.97 11.67 1.25
N THR A 88 6.14 10.69 1.60
CA THR A 88 5.02 10.25 0.76
C THR A 88 4.04 11.39 0.54
N ILE A 89 3.65 12.09 1.62
CA ILE A 89 2.73 13.23 1.53
C ILE A 89 3.33 14.38 0.71
N ALA A 90 4.60 14.73 0.95
CA ALA A 90 5.29 15.78 0.17
C ALA A 90 5.27 15.49 -1.34
N SER A 91 5.55 14.23 -1.68
CA SER A 91 5.53 13.75 -3.06
C SER A 91 4.14 13.88 -3.68
N LEU A 92 3.08 13.49 -2.96
CA LEU A 92 1.70 13.62 -3.42
C LEU A 92 1.26 15.08 -3.59
N ILE A 93 1.57 15.96 -2.64
CA ILE A 93 1.28 17.40 -2.74
C ILE A 93 1.90 17.99 -4.02
N THR A 94 3.08 17.51 -4.41
CA THR A 94 3.78 17.98 -5.60
C THR A 94 3.18 17.40 -6.89
N GLN A 95 2.85 16.11 -6.91
CA GLN A 95 2.45 15.41 -8.13
C GLN A 95 0.96 15.54 -8.47
N LEU A 96 0.08 15.50 -7.47
CA LEU A 96 -1.37 15.41 -7.68
C LEU A 96 -2.00 16.59 -8.44
N PRO A 97 -1.51 17.85 -8.34
CA PRO A 97 -2.03 18.94 -9.15
C PRO A 97 -1.88 18.70 -10.66
N ALA A 98 -0.77 18.10 -11.10
CA ALA A 98 -0.50 17.79 -12.51
C ALA A 98 -1.04 16.40 -12.90
N HIS A 99 -1.00 15.45 -11.97
CA HIS A 99 -1.36 14.05 -12.17
C HIS A 99 -2.41 13.58 -11.14
N PRO A 100 -3.65 14.10 -11.21
CA PRO A 100 -4.73 13.79 -10.26
C PRO A 100 -5.32 12.41 -10.54
N GLN A 101 -4.51 11.35 -10.43
CA GLN A 101 -4.91 9.97 -10.69
C GLN A 101 -4.79 9.14 -9.41
N ARG A 102 -5.68 8.16 -9.25
CA ARG A 102 -5.56 7.14 -8.19
C ARG A 102 -4.22 6.40 -8.29
N SER A 103 -3.77 6.10 -9.51
CA SER A 103 -2.48 5.44 -9.74
C SER A 103 -1.29 6.27 -9.26
N THR A 104 -1.36 7.61 -9.29
CA THR A 104 -0.33 8.49 -8.69
C THR A 104 -0.27 8.29 -7.17
N VAL A 105 -1.43 8.21 -6.50
CA VAL A 105 -1.50 7.95 -5.05
C VAL A 105 -0.88 6.60 -4.71
N LEU A 106 -1.39 5.54 -5.33
CA LEU A 106 -0.95 4.18 -5.03
C LEU A 106 0.47 3.89 -5.49
N GLY A 107 0.90 4.48 -6.61
CA GLY A 107 2.28 4.39 -7.10
C GLY A 107 3.27 5.02 -6.12
N THR A 108 2.95 6.22 -5.61
CA THR A 108 3.80 6.90 -4.62
C THR A 108 3.87 6.11 -3.31
N MET A 109 2.74 5.58 -2.84
CA MET A 109 2.70 4.69 -1.67
C MET A 109 3.50 3.41 -1.89
N LYS A 110 3.40 2.78 -3.07
CA LYS A 110 4.16 1.57 -3.39
C LYS A 110 5.66 1.80 -3.31
N VAL A 111 6.14 2.95 -3.78
CA VAL A 111 7.56 3.34 -3.63
C VAL A 111 7.95 3.45 -2.15
N ALA A 112 7.11 4.08 -1.32
CA ALA A 112 7.39 4.19 0.11
C ALA A 112 7.39 2.82 0.80
N LEU A 113 6.39 1.98 0.52
CA LEU A 113 6.28 0.59 1.03
C LEU A 113 7.50 -0.25 0.64
N ALA A 114 7.99 -0.13 -0.58
CA ALA A 114 9.18 -0.85 -1.04
C ALA A 114 10.46 -0.48 -0.29
N ASN A 115 10.51 0.73 0.28
CA ASN A 115 11.66 1.26 1.02
C ASN A 115 11.45 1.26 2.55
N PHE A 116 10.29 0.84 3.03
CA PHE A 116 9.97 0.83 4.45
C PHE A 116 10.47 -0.44 5.13
N ASP A 117 11.76 -0.44 5.45
CA ASP A 117 12.46 -1.57 6.04
C ASP A 117 12.46 -1.49 7.58
N THR A 118 11.37 -1.96 8.19
CA THR A 118 11.30 -2.20 9.64
C THR A 118 10.93 -3.65 9.91
N VAL A 119 11.50 -4.25 10.96
CA VAL A 119 11.13 -5.59 11.43
C VAL A 119 9.89 -5.58 12.32
N GLU A 120 9.55 -4.42 12.85
CA GLU A 120 8.48 -4.28 13.84
C GLU A 120 7.10 -4.29 13.15
N SER A 121 6.26 -5.24 13.56
CA SER A 121 4.96 -5.47 12.93
C SER A 121 3.99 -4.31 13.13
N GLU A 122 4.04 -3.67 14.31
CA GLU A 122 3.11 -2.61 14.70
C GLU A 122 3.36 -1.33 13.89
N GLU A 123 4.61 -1.00 13.59
CA GLU A 123 5.02 0.13 12.75
C GLU A 123 4.52 -0.04 11.31
N ARG A 124 4.55 -1.27 10.79
CA ARG A 124 3.99 -1.59 9.47
C ARG A 124 2.49 -1.36 9.46
N ASP A 125 1.78 -1.85 10.48
CA ASP A 125 0.32 -1.67 10.57
C ASP A 125 -0.05 -0.19 10.76
N ARG A 126 0.73 0.55 11.56
CA ARG A 126 0.54 1.99 11.74
C ARG A 126 0.82 2.79 10.47
N LEU A 127 1.85 2.43 9.71
CA LEU A 127 2.13 3.02 8.39
C LEU A 127 0.93 2.87 7.45
N LEU A 128 0.36 1.65 7.37
CA LEU A 128 -0.82 1.38 6.55
C LEU A 128 -2.04 2.17 7.00
N GLY A 129 -2.18 2.42 8.31
CA GLY A 129 -3.19 3.33 8.86
C GLY A 129 -3.05 4.75 8.29
N TYR A 130 -1.84 5.33 8.33
CA TYR A 130 -1.61 6.65 7.72
C TYR A 130 -1.83 6.65 6.21
N PHE A 131 -1.44 5.59 5.50
CA PHE A 131 -1.66 5.51 4.06
C PHE A 131 -3.16 5.38 3.71
N THR A 132 -3.94 4.74 4.58
CA THR A 132 -5.40 4.71 4.46
C THR A 132 -6.00 6.11 4.66
N GLN A 133 -5.54 6.87 5.65
CA GLN A 133 -5.98 8.26 5.84
C GLN A 133 -5.61 9.15 4.64
N ILE A 134 -4.40 9.00 4.07
CA ILE A 134 -4.00 9.71 2.86
C ILE A 134 -4.91 9.34 1.69
N MET A 135 -5.25 8.07 1.52
CA MET A 135 -6.19 7.61 0.51
C MET A 135 -7.56 8.28 0.70
N GLU A 136 -8.10 8.30 1.91
CA GLU A 136 -9.37 8.96 2.23
C GLU A 136 -9.36 10.45 1.91
N ILE A 137 -8.28 11.17 2.28
CA ILE A 137 -8.10 12.59 1.95
C ILE A 137 -8.11 12.81 0.44
N CYS A 138 -7.46 11.94 -0.33
CA CYS A 138 -7.39 12.00 -1.79
C CYS A 138 -8.64 11.47 -2.50
N GLY A 139 -9.61 10.89 -1.78
CA GLY A 139 -10.81 10.26 -2.35
C GLY A 139 -10.58 8.88 -2.98
N VAL A 140 -9.53 8.17 -2.58
CA VAL A 140 -9.23 6.80 -3.04
C VAL A 140 -9.89 5.79 -2.09
N GLN A 141 -10.82 4.98 -2.61
CA GLN A 141 -11.63 4.07 -1.79
C GLN A 141 -10.95 2.72 -1.45
N SER A 142 -9.99 2.30 -2.28
CA SER A 142 -9.34 0.98 -2.13
C SER A 142 -7.91 1.02 -2.65
N SER A 143 -7.02 0.31 -1.95
CA SER A 143 -5.63 0.09 -2.35
C SER A 143 -5.50 -1.01 -3.43
N ALA A 144 -6.62 -1.63 -3.84
CA ALA A 144 -6.65 -2.80 -4.72
C ALA A 144 -5.66 -3.88 -4.26
N GLU A 145 -5.77 -4.29 -2.99
CA GLU A 145 -4.92 -5.28 -2.32
C GLU A 145 -3.42 -4.92 -2.19
N LEU A 146 -2.96 -3.74 -2.64
CA LEU A 146 -1.56 -3.35 -2.54
C LEU A 146 -1.01 -3.49 -1.12
N PHE A 147 -1.80 -3.09 -0.11
CA PHE A 147 -1.41 -3.18 1.29
C PHE A 147 -1.33 -4.62 1.78
N ASN A 148 -2.29 -5.47 1.41
CA ASN A 148 -2.30 -6.88 1.78
C ASN A 148 -1.12 -7.62 1.16
N VAL A 149 -0.88 -7.37 -0.13
CA VAL A 149 0.23 -7.96 -0.87
C VAL A 149 1.57 -7.55 -0.27
N TRP A 150 1.74 -6.28 0.11
CA TRP A 150 2.95 -5.83 0.80
C TRP A 150 3.09 -6.46 2.20
N ARG A 151 2.00 -6.49 2.96
CA ARG A 151 2.01 -6.87 4.38
C ARG A 151 2.13 -8.37 4.61
N TYR A 152 1.54 -9.16 3.72
CA TYR A 152 1.32 -10.60 3.89
C TYR A 152 1.77 -11.43 2.69
N GLY A 153 2.21 -10.80 1.59
CA GLY A 153 2.67 -11.48 0.38
C GLY A 153 1.54 -11.89 -0.58
N PHE A 154 0.28 -11.77 -0.18
CA PHE A 154 -0.87 -12.24 -0.96
C PHE A 154 -2.04 -11.24 -0.96
N PRO A 155 -2.82 -11.19 -2.05
CA PRO A 155 -4.14 -10.57 -2.03
C PRO A 155 -5.14 -11.49 -1.31
N TYR A 156 -6.00 -10.92 -0.47
CA TYR A 156 -7.06 -11.66 0.23
C TYR A 156 -8.45 -11.40 -0.35
N GLY A 157 -8.63 -10.29 -1.07
CA GLY A 157 -9.87 -9.94 -1.77
C GLY A 157 -10.18 -10.76 -3.03
N TRP A 158 -9.48 -11.87 -3.30
CA TRP A 158 -9.81 -12.77 -4.42
C TRP A 158 -10.98 -13.72 -4.12
N PHE A 159 -11.41 -13.82 -2.85
CA PHE A 159 -12.44 -14.75 -2.39
C PHE A 159 -13.69 -14.07 -1.79
N LEU A 160 -13.86 -12.76 -1.99
CA LEU A 160 -15.05 -11.99 -1.60
C LEU A 160 -15.68 -11.29 -2.80
#